data_AF-A0A7K4GPW3-F1
#
_entry.id   AF-A0A7K4GPW3-F1
#
_cell.length_a   1.000
_cell.length_b   1.000
_cell.length_c   1.000
_cell.angle_alpha   90.00
_cell.angle_beta   90.00
_cell.angle_gamma   90.00
#
_symmetry.space_group_name_H-M   'P 1'
#
loop_
_entity.id
_entity.type
_entity.pdbx_description
1 polymer ?
#
loop_
_entity_poly.entity_id
_entity_poly.type
_entity_poly.pdbx_seq_one_letter_code
_entity_poly.pdbx_strand_id
1 'polypeptide(L)'
;MKKERAIIIKNPRLIRIRNELRMLLKLWVSDVMNSLLQKDRFENGPKFQKEISKLSLMDKLSICTCLHCGNSDKDMIYRPDMKQWLCIDCNSELVYFAKLRMELQMDASVLDEFFQRLSSEEGVGIRNIRHSNIRCGGQSYPLSKEILSRMGVEQGVQDQFLKLCQHYGGHCDCEIVLNAASVFLGE
;
A
#
# COMPACT_ATOMS: atom_id res chain seq x y z
N MET A 1 8.32 20.84 -13.74
CA MET A 1 8.13 19.93 -12.59
C MET A 1 7.45 20.67 -11.46
N LYS A 2 6.18 20.34 -11.12
CA LYS A 2 5.53 20.93 -9.95
C LYS A 2 6.15 20.29 -8.71
N LYS A 3 6.76 21.09 -7.83
CA LYS A 3 7.37 20.62 -6.58
C LYS A 3 6.30 19.96 -5.69
N GLU A 4 6.69 18.95 -4.92
CA GLU A 4 5.87 18.41 -3.83
C GLU A 4 5.45 19.54 -2.89
N ARG A 5 4.24 19.46 -2.34
CA ARG A 5 3.70 20.47 -1.41
C ARG A 5 3.31 19.78 -0.12
N ALA A 6 4.09 20.01 0.93
CA ALA A 6 3.77 19.55 2.28
C ALA A 6 3.08 20.67 3.07
N ILE A 7 2.04 20.31 3.81
CA ILE A 7 1.39 21.19 4.80
C ILE A 7 1.67 20.58 6.17
N ILE A 8 2.58 21.22 6.91
CA ILE A 8 3.03 20.78 8.24
C ILE A 8 2.59 21.83 9.25
N ILE A 9 1.73 21.43 10.20
CA ILE A 9 1.23 22.33 11.25
C ILE A 9 1.79 21.89 12.59
N LYS A 10 2.70 22.68 13.18
CA LYS A 10 3.31 22.36 14.47
C LYS A 10 2.53 22.87 15.68
N ASN A 11 1.70 23.91 15.52
CA ASN A 11 0.97 24.51 16.62
C ASN A 11 -0.24 23.62 17.00
N PRO A 12 -0.36 23.14 18.27
CA PRO A 12 -1.45 22.26 18.70
C PRO A 12 -2.85 22.84 18.49
N ARG A 13 -3.03 24.15 18.65
CA ARG A 13 -4.33 24.81 18.42
C ARG A 13 -4.70 24.79 16.93
N LEU A 14 -3.73 25.02 16.05
CA LEU A 14 -3.95 24.96 14.61
C LEU A 14 -4.15 23.51 14.12
N ILE A 15 -3.47 22.54 14.73
CA ILE A 15 -3.73 21.10 14.51
C ILE A 15 -5.18 20.76 14.83
N ARG A 16 -5.69 21.21 15.98
CA ARG A 16 -7.09 21.02 16.36
C ARG A 16 -8.02 21.65 15.33
N ILE A 17 -7.82 22.93 15.01
CA ILE A 17 -8.64 23.64 14.00
C ILE A 17 -8.65 22.90 12.67
N ARG A 18 -7.49 22.45 12.17
CA ARG A 18 -7.40 21.65 10.93
C ARG A 18 -8.25 20.39 11.01
N ASN A 19 -8.16 19.65 12.13
CA ASN A 19 -8.90 18.40 12.30
C ASN A 19 -10.41 18.64 12.34
N GLU A 20 -10.86 19.65 13.09
CA GLU A 20 -12.27 20.02 13.15
C GLU A 20 -12.80 20.47 11.78
N LEU A 21 -12.05 21.30 11.04
CA LEU A 21 -12.43 21.72 9.70
C LEU A 21 -12.56 20.54 8.73
N ARG A 22 -11.62 19.59 8.77
CA ARG A 22 -11.70 18.36 7.97
C ARG A 22 -12.93 17.53 8.34
N MET A 23 -13.24 17.41 9.64
CA MET A 23 -14.43 16.69 10.10
C MET A 23 -15.71 17.36 9.60
N LEU A 24 -15.82 18.68 9.72
CA LEU A 24 -16.98 19.44 9.22
C LEU A 24 -17.16 19.24 7.71
N LEU A 25 -16.08 19.28 6.93
CA LEU A 25 -16.14 19.03 5.49
C LEU A 25 -16.62 17.61 5.18
N LYS A 26 -16.15 16.60 5.90
CA LYS A 26 -16.60 15.20 5.73
C LYS A 26 -18.08 15.02 6.05
N LEU A 27 -18.55 15.62 7.15
CA LEU A 27 -19.96 15.59 7.53
C LEU A 27 -20.83 16.27 6.47
N TRP A 28 -20.40 17.43 5.97
CA TRP A 28 -21.08 18.12 4.89
C TRP A 28 -21.13 17.29 3.59
N VAL A 29 -20.01 16.69 3.18
CA VAL A 29 -19.98 15.78 2.02
C VAL A 29 -20.95 14.62 2.21
N SER A 30 -20.98 14.01 3.39
CA SER A 30 -21.90 12.92 3.71
C SER A 30 -23.36 13.35 3.60
N ASP A 31 -23.71 14.55 4.06
CA ASP A 31 -25.07 15.09 3.98
C ASP A 31 -25.51 15.33 2.51
N VAL A 32 -24.60 15.88 1.70
CA VAL A 32 -24.82 16.05 0.26
C VAL A 32 -24.98 14.70 -0.44
N MET A 33 -24.12 13.72 -0.14
CA MET A 33 -24.23 12.37 -0.71
C MET A 33 -25.56 11.70 -0.35
N ASN A 34 -25.99 11.80 0.90
CA ASN A 34 -27.28 11.26 1.35
C ASN A 34 -28.46 11.92 0.63
N SER A 35 -28.42 13.25 0.47
CA SER A 35 -29.42 14.00 -0.29
C SER A 35 -29.51 13.55 -1.75
N LEU A 36 -28.36 13.32 -2.41
CA LEU A 36 -28.30 12.81 -3.77
C LEU A 36 -28.82 11.37 -3.87
N LEU A 37 -28.48 10.51 -2.91
CA LEU A 37 -28.97 9.12 -2.84
C LEU A 37 -30.48 9.04 -2.60
N GLN A 38 -31.06 9.98 -1.85
CA GLN A 38 -32.51 10.06 -1.74
C GLN A 38 -33.13 10.42 -3.09
N LYS A 39 -32.66 11.48 -3.75
CA LYS A 39 -33.16 11.88 -5.08
C LYS A 39 -33.03 10.78 -6.13
N ASP A 40 -31.90 10.10 -6.17
CA ASP A 40 -31.65 8.97 -7.08
C ASP A 40 -32.72 7.88 -6.96
N ARG A 41 -33.11 7.54 -5.72
CA ARG A 41 -34.14 6.53 -5.43
C ARG A 41 -35.54 6.92 -5.88
N PHE A 42 -35.89 8.21 -5.85
CA PHE A 42 -37.23 8.68 -6.20
C PHE A 42 -37.36 9.13 -7.65
N GLU A 43 -36.27 9.55 -8.29
CA GLU A 43 -36.27 10.20 -9.60
C GLU A 43 -35.61 9.37 -10.71
N ASN A 44 -35.17 8.11 -10.45
CA ASN A 44 -34.61 7.15 -11.41
C ASN A 44 -33.61 7.80 -12.40
N GLY A 45 -32.58 8.45 -11.87
CA GLY A 45 -31.70 9.32 -12.66
C GLY A 45 -30.24 8.87 -12.68
N PRO A 46 -29.73 8.30 -13.80
CA PRO A 46 -28.29 8.07 -14.02
C PRO A 46 -27.40 9.31 -13.76
N LYS A 47 -28.00 10.51 -13.80
CA LYS A 47 -27.39 11.79 -13.43
C LYS A 47 -26.91 11.81 -11.97
N PHE A 48 -27.73 11.35 -11.01
CA PHE A 48 -27.38 11.41 -9.59
C PHE A 48 -26.28 10.41 -9.24
N GLN A 49 -26.29 9.22 -9.84
CA GLN A 49 -25.19 8.26 -9.72
C GLN A 49 -23.85 8.84 -10.18
N LYS A 50 -23.84 9.60 -11.28
CA LYS A 50 -22.63 10.29 -11.76
C LYS A 50 -22.15 11.37 -10.78
N GLU A 51 -23.06 12.14 -10.21
CA GLU A 51 -22.75 13.16 -9.20
C GLU A 51 -22.21 12.55 -7.91
N ILE A 52 -22.83 11.47 -7.41
CA ILE A 52 -22.38 10.70 -6.24
C ILE A 52 -20.97 10.14 -6.47
N SER A 53 -20.73 9.53 -7.62
CA SER A 53 -19.43 8.97 -7.98
C SER A 53 -18.36 10.04 -8.06
N LYS A 54 -18.68 11.21 -8.64
CA LYS A 54 -17.78 12.36 -8.71
C LYS A 54 -17.46 12.89 -7.31
N LEU A 55 -18.46 13.06 -6.46
CA LEU A 55 -18.29 13.56 -5.09
C LEU A 55 -17.46 12.59 -4.24
N SER A 56 -17.73 11.29 -4.34
CA SER A 56 -16.95 10.23 -3.68
C SER A 56 -15.48 10.26 -4.10
N LEU A 57 -15.20 10.40 -5.41
CA LEU A 57 -13.84 10.52 -5.90
C LEU A 57 -13.16 11.80 -5.38
N MET A 58 -13.86 12.94 -5.39
CA MET A 58 -13.31 14.20 -4.89
C MET A 58 -12.99 14.15 -3.40
N ASP A 59 -13.83 13.51 -2.59
CA ASP A 59 -13.59 13.31 -1.16
C ASP A 59 -12.37 12.41 -0.91
N LYS A 60 -12.28 11.27 -1.61
CA LYS A 60 -11.15 10.34 -1.55
C LYS A 60 -9.82 10.99 -1.96
N LEU A 61 -9.85 11.88 -2.95
CA LEU A 61 -8.67 12.60 -3.43
C LEU A 61 -8.41 13.92 -2.69
N SER A 62 -9.22 14.26 -1.68
CA SER A 62 -9.07 15.50 -0.93
C SER A 62 -7.93 15.43 0.09
N ILE A 63 -7.50 16.60 0.57
CA ILE A 63 -6.54 16.69 1.69
C ILE A 63 -7.15 16.21 3.03
N CYS A 64 -8.44 15.90 3.08
CA CYS A 64 -9.14 15.56 4.31
C CYS A 64 -8.91 14.12 4.75
N THR A 65 -8.44 13.23 3.86
CA THR A 65 -8.22 11.82 4.15
C THR A 65 -7.00 11.32 3.39
N CYS A 66 -6.11 10.60 4.07
CA CYS A 66 -5.06 9.86 3.39
C CYS A 66 -5.67 8.66 2.67
N LEU A 67 -5.49 8.58 1.34
CA LEU A 67 -5.99 7.46 0.55
C LEU A 67 -5.37 6.12 0.97
N HIS A 68 -4.15 6.15 1.49
CA HIS A 68 -3.39 4.94 1.85
C HIS A 68 -3.81 4.35 3.20
N CYS A 69 -3.94 5.18 4.24
CA CYS A 69 -4.22 4.69 5.61
C CYS A 69 -5.56 5.16 6.19
N GLY A 70 -6.34 5.96 5.47
CA GLY A 70 -7.62 6.49 5.94
C GLY A 70 -7.54 7.57 7.02
N ASN A 71 -6.34 7.85 7.56
CA ASN A 71 -6.16 8.88 8.58
C ASN A 71 -6.51 10.27 8.04
N SER A 72 -7.06 11.12 8.92
CA SER A 72 -7.52 12.47 8.59
C SER A 72 -7.00 13.57 9.51
N ASP A 73 -6.26 13.17 10.54
CA ASP A 73 -5.67 14.01 11.55
C ASP A 73 -4.15 14.21 11.37
N LYS A 74 -3.59 13.67 10.29
CA LYS A 74 -2.16 13.77 9.96
C LYS A 74 -1.86 14.96 9.07
N ASP A 75 -0.62 15.41 9.11
CA ASP A 75 -0.09 16.32 8.09
C ASP A 75 -0.03 15.62 6.74
N MET A 76 -0.24 16.40 5.68
CA MET A 76 -0.46 15.87 4.33
C MET A 76 0.54 16.45 3.34
N ILE A 77 0.90 15.64 2.35
CA ILE A 77 1.73 16.00 1.22
C ILE A 77 1.02 15.67 -0.08
N TYR A 78 1.05 16.61 -1.02
CA TYR A 78 0.55 16.38 -2.36
C TYR A 78 1.65 15.81 -3.24
N ARG A 79 1.38 14.64 -3.82
CA ARG A 79 2.24 13.91 -4.74
C ARG A 79 1.79 14.14 -6.20
N PRO A 80 2.51 14.96 -6.99
CA PRO A 80 2.08 15.31 -8.35
C PRO A 80 2.09 14.14 -9.34
N ASP A 81 2.97 13.18 -9.14
CA ASP A 81 3.08 11.91 -9.88
C ASP A 81 1.81 11.06 -9.71
N MET A 82 1.28 10.98 -8.49
CA MET A 82 0.06 10.22 -8.18
C MET A 82 -1.22 11.05 -8.29
N LYS A 83 -1.10 12.38 -8.38
CA LYS A 83 -2.19 13.37 -8.28
C LYS A 83 -3.04 13.21 -7.00
N GLN A 84 -2.41 12.86 -5.89
CA GLN A 84 -3.08 12.47 -4.64
C GLN A 84 -2.48 13.16 -3.41
N TRP A 85 -3.28 13.27 -2.36
CA TRP A 85 -2.83 13.63 -1.02
C TRP A 85 -2.56 12.38 -0.20
N LEU A 86 -1.39 12.33 0.42
CA LEU A 86 -0.99 11.28 1.36
C LEU A 86 -0.64 11.92 2.69
N CYS A 87 -0.79 11.19 3.78
CA CYS A 87 -0.18 11.63 5.02
C CYS A 87 1.34 11.54 4.90
N ILE A 88 2.05 12.39 5.66
CA ILE A 88 3.52 12.42 5.65
C ILE A 88 4.11 11.06 6.01
N ASP A 89 3.46 10.33 6.93
CA ASP A 89 3.92 9.00 7.36
C ASP A 89 3.90 8.01 6.17
N CYS A 90 2.77 7.89 5.48
CA CYS A 90 2.67 7.01 4.30
C CYS A 90 3.57 7.46 3.16
N ASN A 91 3.75 8.77 2.94
CA ASN A 91 4.69 9.25 1.93
C ASN A 91 6.15 8.92 2.29
N SER A 92 6.51 9.05 3.57
CA SER A 92 7.84 8.70 4.06
C SER A 92 8.13 7.21 3.87
N GLU A 93 7.13 6.37 4.15
CA GLU A 93 7.19 4.93 3.90
C GLU A 93 7.40 4.61 2.41
N LEU A 94 6.61 5.23 1.52
CA LEU A 94 6.78 5.07 0.07
C LEU A 94 8.18 5.48 -0.41
N VAL A 95 8.70 6.62 0.06
CA VAL A 95 10.06 7.08 -0.28
C VAL A 95 11.12 6.12 0.25
N TYR A 96 10.94 5.62 1.47
CA TYR A 96 11.84 4.63 2.07
C TYR A 96 11.90 3.35 1.25
N PHE A 97 10.76 2.76 0.88
CA PHE A 97 10.73 1.51 0.12
C PHE A 97 11.15 1.68 -1.34
N ALA A 98 10.87 2.83 -1.96
CA ALA A 98 11.42 3.15 -3.28
C ALA A 98 12.95 3.17 -3.26
N LYS A 99 13.54 3.81 -2.24
CA LYS A 99 14.99 3.83 -2.05
C LYS A 99 15.55 2.43 -1.76
N LEU A 100 14.91 1.69 -0.85
CA LEU A 100 15.32 0.32 -0.51
C LEU A 100 15.32 -0.60 -1.74
N ARG A 101 14.32 -0.46 -2.62
CA ARG A 101 14.26 -1.21 -3.89
C ARG A 101 15.38 -0.84 -4.84
N MET A 102 15.75 0.44 -4.94
CA MET A 102 16.87 0.88 -5.78
C MET A 102 18.23 0.41 -5.25
N GLU A 103 18.35 0.24 -3.93
CA GLU A 103 19.58 -0.20 -3.26
C GLU A 103 19.67 -1.73 -3.14
N LEU A 104 18.62 -2.47 -3.48
CA LEU A 104 18.58 -3.93 -3.37
C LEU A 104 19.61 -4.57 -4.30
N GLN A 105 20.56 -5.29 -3.72
CA GLN A 105 21.64 -5.97 -4.44
C GLN A 105 21.22 -7.38 -4.90
N MET A 106 20.11 -7.46 -5.63
CA MET A 106 19.64 -8.68 -6.30
C MET A 106 19.26 -8.31 -7.72
N ASP A 107 19.94 -8.92 -8.70
CA ASP A 107 19.59 -8.73 -10.09
C ASP A 107 18.33 -9.53 -10.47
N ALA A 108 17.82 -9.27 -11.67
CA ALA A 108 16.61 -9.90 -12.17
C ALA A 108 16.74 -11.43 -12.29
N SER A 109 17.94 -11.96 -12.57
CA SER A 109 18.16 -13.41 -12.71
C SER A 109 18.13 -14.11 -11.36
N VAL A 110 18.70 -13.50 -10.32
CA VAL A 110 18.62 -13.99 -8.94
C VAL A 110 17.18 -13.94 -8.44
N LEU A 111 16.43 -12.87 -8.73
CA LEU A 111 15.02 -12.77 -8.36
C LEU A 111 14.17 -13.85 -9.06
N ASP A 112 14.34 -14.03 -10.36
CA ASP A 112 13.62 -15.05 -11.14
C ASP A 112 13.92 -16.46 -10.63
N GLU A 113 15.20 -16.79 -10.43
CA GLU A 113 15.60 -18.08 -9.86
C GLU A 113 15.01 -18.31 -8.46
N PHE A 114 15.00 -17.28 -7.61
CA PHE A 114 14.39 -17.35 -6.28
C PHE A 114 12.89 -17.67 -6.37
N PHE A 115 12.13 -16.94 -7.19
CA PHE A 115 10.68 -17.15 -7.30
C PHE A 115 10.33 -18.50 -7.94
N GLN A 116 11.13 -18.98 -8.89
CA GLN A 116 10.99 -20.31 -9.47
C GLN A 116 11.21 -21.40 -8.41
N ARG A 117 12.30 -21.31 -7.63
CA ARG A 117 12.59 -22.25 -6.55
C ARG A 117 11.51 -22.21 -5.46
N LEU A 118 11.09 -21.02 -5.04
CA LEU A 118 10.06 -20.85 -4.03
C LEU A 118 8.70 -21.42 -4.49
N SER A 119 8.36 -21.31 -5.77
CA SER A 119 7.12 -21.86 -6.33
C SER A 119 7.19 -23.37 -6.61
N SER A 120 8.39 -23.97 -6.56
CA SER A 120 8.64 -25.38 -6.85
C SER A 120 8.43 -26.30 -5.64
N GLU A 121 8.74 -27.59 -5.81
CA GLU A 121 8.80 -28.57 -4.73
C GLU A 121 9.86 -28.25 -3.66
N GLU A 122 10.80 -27.35 -3.91
CA GLU A 122 11.76 -26.85 -2.90
C GLU A 122 11.13 -25.83 -1.93
N GLY A 123 10.04 -25.17 -2.34
CA GLY A 123 9.38 -24.12 -1.56
C GLY A 123 7.93 -24.45 -1.24
N VAL A 124 7.01 -23.55 -1.61
CA VAL A 124 5.56 -23.63 -1.33
C VAL A 124 4.77 -24.43 -2.37
N GLY A 125 5.44 -25.14 -3.27
CA GLY A 125 4.80 -26.00 -4.27
C GLY A 125 3.86 -27.05 -3.64
N ILE A 126 2.88 -27.49 -4.44
CA ILE A 126 1.69 -28.27 -4.04
C ILE A 126 1.99 -29.50 -3.15
N ARG A 127 3.19 -30.10 -3.24
CA ARG A 127 3.59 -31.27 -2.44
C ARG A 127 4.03 -30.94 -1.00
N ASN A 128 4.56 -29.74 -0.72
CA ASN A 128 5.09 -29.38 0.61
C ASN A 128 4.05 -28.87 1.61
N ILE A 129 2.87 -28.44 1.14
CA ILE A 129 1.77 -27.97 2.00
C ILE A 129 1.23 -29.10 2.88
N ARG A 130 1.41 -30.38 2.49
CA ARG A 130 0.96 -31.55 3.28
C ARG A 130 1.98 -32.09 4.28
N HIS A 131 3.27 -31.77 4.13
CA HIS A 131 4.35 -32.40 4.90
C HIS A 131 5.13 -31.45 5.81
N SER A 132 5.03 -30.15 5.59
CA SER A 132 5.69 -29.16 6.43
C SER A 132 4.71 -28.57 7.43
N ASN A 133 5.08 -28.47 8.71
CA ASN A 133 4.32 -27.73 9.73
C ASN A 133 4.31 -26.21 9.47
N ILE A 134 4.54 -25.77 8.22
CA ILE A 134 4.59 -24.38 7.79
C ILE A 134 3.14 -23.91 7.70
N ARG A 135 2.71 -23.23 8.76
CA ARG A 135 1.42 -22.56 8.76
C ARG A 135 1.54 -21.28 7.96
N CYS A 136 0.69 -21.13 6.95
CA CYS A 136 0.42 -19.86 6.31
C CYS A 136 0.09 -18.80 7.38
N GLY A 137 0.63 -17.59 7.23
CA GLY A 137 0.46 -16.48 8.17
C GLY A 137 1.58 -16.27 9.21
N GLY A 138 2.68 -17.05 9.17
CA GLY A 138 3.87 -16.80 9.98
C GLY A 138 4.89 -15.87 9.31
N GLN A 139 5.32 -14.81 10.01
CA GLN A 139 6.34 -13.84 9.53
C GLN A 139 7.79 -14.37 9.59
N SER A 140 7.99 -15.69 9.65
CA SER A 140 9.31 -16.30 9.84
C SER A 140 10.06 -16.60 8.55
N TYR A 141 9.36 -16.64 7.41
CA TYR A 141 9.90 -16.88 6.07
C TYR A 141 10.91 -18.04 5.97
N PRO A 142 10.65 -19.22 6.59
CA PRO A 142 11.65 -20.28 6.72
C PRO A 142 12.17 -20.75 5.36
N LEU A 143 11.28 -20.96 4.39
CA LEU A 143 11.65 -21.45 3.06
C LEU A 143 12.39 -20.38 2.28
N SER A 144 11.90 -19.14 2.30
CA SER A 144 12.56 -18.03 1.60
C SER A 144 13.98 -17.82 2.11
N LYS A 145 14.18 -17.81 3.43
CA LYS A 145 15.52 -17.66 4.05
C LYS A 145 16.43 -18.83 3.69
N GLU A 146 15.92 -20.05 3.70
CA GLU A 146 16.67 -21.25 3.33
C GLU A 146 17.12 -21.21 1.86
N ILE A 147 16.21 -20.87 0.95
CA ILE A 147 16.48 -20.76 -0.49
C ILE A 147 17.50 -19.65 -0.74
N LEU A 148 17.30 -18.45 -0.20
CA LEU A 148 18.22 -17.32 -0.35
C LEU A 148 19.63 -17.65 0.18
N SER A 149 19.70 -18.35 1.31
CA SER A 149 20.99 -18.78 1.89
C SER A 149 21.68 -19.81 0.99
N ARG A 150 20.95 -20.74 0.39
CA ARG A 150 21.49 -21.70 -0.59
C ARG A 150 21.95 -21.04 -1.88
N MET A 151 21.32 -19.93 -2.26
CA MET A 151 21.71 -19.11 -3.41
C MET A 151 22.92 -18.21 -3.10
N GLY A 152 23.42 -18.21 -1.86
CA GLY A 152 24.57 -17.40 -1.47
C GLY A 152 24.26 -15.91 -1.27
N VAL A 153 22.98 -15.54 -1.11
CA VAL A 153 22.57 -14.15 -0.85
C VAL A 153 22.96 -13.77 0.57
N GLU A 154 23.67 -12.64 0.74
CA GLU A 154 24.09 -12.15 2.06
C GLU A 154 22.89 -11.81 2.96
N GLN A 155 22.97 -12.15 4.25
CA GLN A 155 21.87 -11.94 5.21
C GLN A 155 21.31 -10.51 5.19
N GLY A 156 22.17 -9.48 5.07
CA GLY A 156 21.71 -8.09 4.98
C GLY A 156 20.83 -7.83 3.76
N VAL A 157 21.16 -8.43 2.61
CA VAL A 157 20.37 -8.35 1.37
C VAL A 157 19.08 -9.15 1.50
N GLN A 158 19.13 -10.33 2.15
CA GLN A 158 17.93 -11.13 2.43
C GLN A 158 16.93 -10.33 3.28
N ASP A 159 17.38 -9.67 4.35
CA ASP A 159 16.51 -8.91 5.23
C ASP A 159 15.86 -7.72 4.50
N GLN A 160 16.61 -7.04 3.63
CA GLN A 160 16.07 -5.96 2.78
C GLN A 160 15.03 -6.48 1.79
N PHE A 161 15.32 -7.60 1.12
CA PHE A 161 14.42 -8.25 0.17
C PHE A 161 13.11 -8.68 0.84
N LEU A 162 13.19 -9.41 1.97
CA LEU A 162 12.02 -9.87 2.70
C LEU A 162 11.19 -8.70 3.24
N LYS A 163 11.84 -7.60 3.64
CA LYS A 163 11.14 -6.37 4.04
C LYS A 163 10.38 -5.72 2.87
N LEU A 164 10.96 -5.73 1.66
CA LEU A 164 10.26 -5.29 0.45
C LEU A 164 9.11 -6.23 0.12
N CYS A 165 9.30 -7.55 0.21
CA CYS A 165 8.23 -8.51 0.04
C CYS A 165 7.06 -8.24 0.99
N GLN A 166 7.35 -8.01 2.27
CA GLN A 166 6.34 -7.68 3.27
C GLN A 166 5.57 -6.39 2.91
N HIS A 167 6.27 -5.36 2.43
CA HIS A 167 5.66 -4.12 1.95
C HIS A 167 4.72 -4.35 0.76
N TYR A 168 5.05 -5.28 -0.13
CA TYR A 168 4.21 -5.69 -1.25
C TYR A 168 3.21 -6.82 -0.91
N GLY A 169 2.91 -7.02 0.38
CA GLY A 169 1.87 -7.95 0.84
C GLY A 169 2.32 -9.40 0.96
N GLY A 170 3.62 -9.68 0.94
CA GLY A 170 4.22 -10.99 1.18
C GLY A 170 4.52 -11.23 2.67
N HIS A 171 3.52 -11.56 3.49
CA HIS A 171 3.70 -11.79 4.93
C HIS A 171 4.05 -13.25 5.29
N CYS A 172 3.94 -14.18 4.33
CA CYS A 172 4.45 -15.55 4.38
C CYS A 172 5.12 -15.94 3.06
N ASP A 173 5.85 -17.06 3.03
CA ASP A 173 6.44 -17.63 1.81
C ASP A 173 5.41 -17.78 0.67
N CYS A 174 4.18 -18.16 1.02
CA CYS A 174 3.04 -18.26 0.11
C CYS A 174 2.65 -16.92 -0.53
N GLU A 175 2.52 -15.88 0.30
CA GLU A 175 2.12 -14.55 -0.13
C GLU A 175 3.25 -13.82 -0.86
N ILE A 176 4.51 -14.19 -0.61
CA ILE A 176 5.65 -13.70 -1.42
C ILE A 176 5.41 -14.07 -2.89
N VAL A 177 5.03 -15.31 -3.17
CA VAL A 177 4.72 -15.77 -4.53
C VAL A 177 3.44 -15.12 -5.05
N LEU A 178 2.37 -15.07 -4.25
CA LEU A 178 1.06 -14.61 -4.73
C LEU A 178 0.94 -13.10 -4.90
N ASN A 179 1.59 -12.31 -4.03
CA ASN A 179 1.38 -10.86 -3.94
C ASN A 179 2.63 -10.07 -4.33
N ALA A 180 3.81 -10.49 -3.85
CA ALA A 180 5.03 -9.70 -4.03
C ALA A 180 5.75 -9.99 -5.37
N ALA A 181 5.68 -11.22 -5.89
CA ALA A 181 6.47 -11.66 -7.04
C ALA A 181 6.27 -10.79 -8.30
N SER A 182 5.02 -10.49 -8.67
CA SER A 182 4.70 -9.67 -9.86
C SER A 182 5.37 -8.29 -9.81
N VAL A 183 5.47 -7.70 -8.62
CA VAL A 183 6.10 -6.39 -8.42
C VAL A 183 7.59 -6.43 -8.75
N PHE A 184 8.28 -7.55 -8.51
CA PHE A 184 9.70 -7.71 -8.81
C PHE A 184 9.96 -8.18 -10.24
N LEU A 185 9.11 -9.06 -10.77
CA LEU A 185 9.25 -9.65 -12.11
C LEU A 185 8.74 -8.72 -13.22
N GLY A 186 7.98 -7.67 -12.87
CA GLY A 186 7.45 -6.72 -13.85
C GLY A 186 6.26 -7.26 -14.63
N GLU A 187 5.54 -8.23 -14.04
CA GLU A 187 4.32 -8.86 -14.57
C GLU A 187 3.05 -8.10 -14.19
#